data_AF-A0A645IV01-F1
#
_entry.id   AF-A0A645IV01-F1
#
_cell.length_a   1.000
_cell.length_b   1.000
_cell.length_c   1.000
_cell.angle_alpha   90.00
_cell.angle_beta   90.00
_cell.angle_gamma   90.00
#
_symmetry.space_group_name_H-M   'P 1'
#
loop_
_entity.id
_entity.type
_entity.pdbx_description
1 polymer ?
#
loop_
_entity_poly.entity_id
_entity_poly.type
_entity_poly.pdbx_seq_one_letter_code
_entity_poly.pdbx_strand_id
1 'polypeptide(L)' 'MLAATRLLHHMANIFRDNSLPKTSPVGMRIDHKRLQKLREKKIAMGHKPNDHEEYTGPTLSM' A
#
# COMPACT_ATOMS: atom_id res chain seq x y z
N MET A 1 -22.55 10.98 23.76
CA MET A 1 -21.12 11.04 23.38
C MET A 1 -20.51 9.67 23.03
N LEU A 2 -21.23 8.78 22.32
CA LEU A 2 -20.65 7.50 21.85
C LEU A 2 -20.49 7.43 20.33
N ALA A 3 -21.21 8.26 19.57
CA ALA A 3 -21.11 8.28 18.12
C ALA A 3 -19.75 8.80 17.64
N ALA A 4 -19.24 9.88 18.26
CA ALA A 4 -17.95 10.46 17.91
C ALA A 4 -16.78 9.49 18.17
N THR A 5 -16.79 8.79 19.30
CA THR A 5 -15.73 7.81 19.63
C THR A 5 -15.78 6.59 18.71
N ARG A 6 -16.97 6.10 18.34
CA ARG A 6 -17.14 5.04 17.34
C ARG A 6 -16.66 5.46 15.95
N LEU A 7 -16.97 6.69 15.53
CA LEU A 7 -16.49 7.23 14.25
C LEU A 7 -14.97 7.33 14.21
N LEU A 8 -14.36 7.94 15.24
CA LEU A 8 -12.91 8.08 15.34
C LEU A 8 -12.22 6.72 15.38
N HIS A 9 -12.76 5.77 16.15
CA HIS A 9 -12.25 4.41 16.20
C HIS A 9 -12.36 3.69 14.84
N HIS A 10 -13.48 3.86 14.15
CA HIS A 10 -13.70 3.26 12.83
C HIS A 10 -12.74 3.85 11.79
N MET A 11 -12.58 5.16 11.75
CA MET A 11 -11.62 5.83 10.87
C MET A 11 -10.18 5.39 11.16
N ALA A 12 -9.80 5.31 12.44
CA ALA A 12 -8.47 4.84 12.84
C ALA A 12 -8.18 3.41 12.37
N ASN A 13 -9.18 2.51 12.40
CA ASN A 13 -9.03 1.15 11.89
C ASN A 13 -8.85 1.13 10.37
N ILE A 14 -9.62 1.94 9.61
CA ILE A 14 -9.45 2.06 8.15
C ILE A 14 -8.05 2.52 7.80
N PHE A 15 -7.53 3.55 8.47
CA PHE A 15 -6.17 4.02 8.22
C PHE A 15 -5.14 2.96 8.60
N ARG A 16 -5.29 2.26 9.72
CA ARG A 16 -4.38 1.18 10.14
C ARG A 16 -4.34 0.02 9.14
N ASP A 17 -5.48 -0.32 8.55
CA ASP A 17 -5.58 -1.41 7.56
C ASP A 17 -4.96 -1.04 6.21
N ASN A 18 -4.87 0.26 5.89
CA ASN A 18 -4.35 0.76 4.61
C ASN A 18 -2.93 1.38 4.71
N SER A 19 -2.47 1.80 5.90
CA SER A 19 -1.22 2.55 6.07
C SER A 19 0.03 1.68 6.10
N LEU A 20 -0.10 0.42 6.50
CA LEU A 20 0.98 -0.54 6.43
C LEU A 20 0.60 -1.54 5.34
N PRO A 21 1.45 -1.78 4.31
CA PRO A 21 1.32 -3.01 3.56
C PRO A 21 1.43 -4.11 4.59
N LYS A 22 0.31 -4.77 4.93
CA LYS A 22 0.32 -5.92 5.82
C LYS A 22 1.33 -6.84 5.19
N THR A 23 2.51 -6.95 5.79
CA THR A 23 3.49 -8.00 5.58
C THR A 23 2.87 -9.30 6.13
N SER A 24 1.65 -9.59 5.69
CA SER A 24 1.04 -10.86 5.89
C SER A 24 1.73 -11.79 4.90
N PRO A 25 2.29 -12.91 5.36
CA PRO A 25 2.82 -13.94 4.46
C PRO A 25 1.72 -14.51 3.54
N VAL A 26 0.44 -14.18 3.78
CA VAL A 26 -0.67 -14.42 2.87
C VAL A 26 -0.95 -13.12 2.12
N GLY A 27 -0.17 -12.90 1.07
CA GLY A 27 -0.06 -11.65 0.35
C GLY A 27 -1.39 -11.00 -0.05
N MET A 28 -1.40 -9.68 -0.07
CA MET A 28 -2.39 -8.88 -0.79
C MET A 28 -2.45 -9.40 -2.23
N ARG A 29 -3.45 -10.24 -2.54
CA ARG A 29 -3.63 -10.84 -3.86
C ARG A 29 -4.11 -9.77 -4.82
N ILE A 30 -3.19 -8.93 -5.28
CA ILE A 30 -3.41 -8.09 -6.43
C ILE A 30 -3.58 -9.03 -7.62
N ASP A 31 -4.76 -8.99 -8.25
CA ASP A 31 -5.01 -9.70 -9.50
C ASP A 31 -3.94 -9.30 -10.54
N HIS A 32 -3.43 -10.27 -11.30
CA HIS A 32 -2.47 -10.08 -12.39
C HIS A 32 -2.92 -8.98 -13.35
N LYS A 33 -4.22 -8.88 -13.65
CA LYS A 33 -4.78 -7.81 -14.51
C LYS A 33 -4.61 -6.43 -13.89
N ARG A 34 -4.78 -6.32 -12.57
CA ARG A 34 -4.60 -5.06 -11.84
C ARG A 34 -3.12 -4.67 -11.80
N LEU A 35 -2.22 -5.65 -11.66
CA LEU A 35 -0.77 -5.43 -11.69
C LEU A 35 -0.29 -4.92 -13.06
N GLN A 36 -0.79 -5.49 -14.15
CA GLN A 36 -0.45 -5.05 -15.51
C GLN A 36 -0.88 -3.60 -15.77
N LYS A 37 -2.11 -3.24 -15.40
CA LYS A 37 -2.60 -1.85 -15.51
C LYS A 37 -1.77 -0.85 -14.71
N LEU A 38 -1.31 -1.24 -13.53
CA LEU A 38 -0.41 -0.40 -12.72
C LEU A 38 0.94 -0.21 -13.42
N ARG A 39 1.49 -1.25 -14.04
CA ARG A 39 2.74 -1.17 -14.80
C ARG A 39 2.59 -0.29 -16.05
N GLU A 40 1.52 -0.47 -16.82
CA GLU A 40 1.21 0.38 -17.98
C GLU A 40 1.07 1.85 -17.58
N LYS A 41 0.35 2.12 -16.49
CA LYS A 41 0.21 3.47 -15.95
C LYS A 41 1.56 4.05 -15.53
N LYS A 42 2.42 3.26 -14.87
CA LYS A 42 3.78 3.68 -14.48
C LYS A 42 4.60 4.06 -15.72
N ILE A 43 4.56 3.24 -16.78
CA ILE A 43 5.27 3.51 -18.04
C ILE A 43 4.73 4.76 -18.75
N ALA A 44 3.41 4.95 -18.80
CA ALA A 44 2.79 6.12 -19.41
C ALA A 44 3.15 7.43 -18.69
N MET A 45 3.44 7.37 -17.39
CA MET A 45 3.94 8.50 -16.59
C MET A 45 5.44 8.78 -16.81
N GLY A 46 6.10 8.08 -17.74
CA GLY A 46 7.50 8.31 -18.10
C GLY A 46 8.51 7.48 -17.30
N HIS A 47 8.05 6.59 -16.41
CA HIS A 47 8.94 5.69 -15.69
C HIS A 47 9.41 4.54 -16.57
N LYS A 48 10.67 4.14 -16.42
CA LYS A 48 11.22 3.00 -17.16
C LYS A 48 10.55 1.69 -16.70
N PRO A 49 10.36 0.69 -17.59
CA PRO A 49 9.74 -0.58 -17.23
C PRO A 49 10.47 -1.37 -16.13
N ASN A 50 11.76 -1.06 -15.87
CA ASN A 50 12.59 -1.60 -14.79
C ASN A 50 13.03 -0.51 -13.78
N ASP A 51 12.22 0.54 -13.62
CA ASP A 51 12.44 1.59 -12.62
C ASP A 51 12.12 1.04 -11.22
N HIS A 52 13.06 0.25 -10.71
CA HIS A 52 13.14 -0.19 -9.33
C HIS A 52 13.74 0.97 -8.52
N GLU A 53 12.85 1.72 -7.89
CA GLU A 53 13.22 2.72 -6.91
C GLU A 53 13.82 1.93 -5.75
N GLU A 54 15.15 2.06 -5.57
CA GLU A 54 15.85 1.44 -4.46
C GLU A 54 15.16 1.91 -3.17
N TYR A 55 14.71 0.96 -2.35
CA TYR A 55 13.98 1.29 -1.14
C TYR A 55 14.92 2.02 -0.17
N THR A 56 14.82 3.35 -0.14
CA THR A 56 15.58 4.25 0.76
C THR A 56 14.86 4.46 2.10
N GLY A 57 14.04 3.51 2.53
CA GLY A 57 13.45 3.53 3.86
C GLY A 57 14.52 3.20 4.93
N PRO A 58 14.38 3.68 6.17
CA PRO A 58 15.35 3.39 7.22
C PRO A 58 15.48 1.88 7.40
N THR A 59 16.71 1.38 7.29
CA THR A 59 17.07 0.01 7.64
C THR A 59 16.88 -0.14 9.14
N LEU A 60 15.71 -0.63 9.56
CA LEU A 60 15.53 -1.05 10.95
C LEU A 60 16.36 -2.33 11.15
N SER A 61 17.60 -2.15 11.59
CA SER A 61 18.38 -3.19 12.24
C SER A 61 17.61 -3.66 13.47
N MET A 62 17.15 -4.91 13.43
CA MET A 62 16.70 -5.66 14.60
C MET A 62 17.86 -5.96 15.53
#